data_AF-A0A1H9LJX0-F1
#
_entry.id   AF-A0A1H9LJX0-F1
#
_cell.length_a   1.000
_cell.length_b   1.000
_cell.length_c   1.000
_cell.angle_alpha   90.00
_cell.angle_beta   90.00
_cell.angle_gamma   90.00
#
_symmetry.space_group_name_H-M   'P 1'
#
loop_
_entity.id
_entity.type
_entity.pdbx_description
1 polymer ?
#
loop_
_entity_poly.entity_id
_entity_poly.type
_entity_poly.pdbx_seq_one_letter_code
_entity_poly.pdbx_strand_id
1 'polypeptide(L)' 'MRATKYFKNSTDMADFAKHFKALKKNNWYIRTTLICDHVLNENRKAIILATGETIMQRLITCKVCNEHGNAVEPIKK' A
#
# COMPACT_ATOMS: atom_id res chain seq x y z
N MET A 1 -2.33 -7.26 11.15
CA MET A 1 -2.34 -6.53 9.86
C MET A 1 -1.45 -7.27 8.87
N ARG A 2 -1.86 -7.44 7.60
CA ARG A 2 -1.01 -8.06 6.57
C ARG A 2 0.17 -7.14 6.20
N ALA A 3 1.23 -7.73 5.68
CA ALA A 3 2.38 -6.97 5.17
C ALA A 3 1.96 -5.94 4.11
N THR A 4 2.66 -4.81 4.10
CA THR A 4 2.48 -3.78 3.07
C THR A 4 2.69 -4.41 1.70
N LYS A 5 1.78 -4.15 0.77
CA LYS A 5 1.91 -4.59 -0.62
C LYS A 5 2.30 -3.40 -1.48
N TYR A 6 3.38 -3.57 -2.23
CA TYR A 6 3.85 -2.54 -3.14
C TYR A 6 3.30 -2.74 -4.54
N PHE A 7 3.16 -1.63 -5.25
CA PHE A 7 2.74 -1.59 -6.63
C PHE A 7 3.68 -0.70 -7.42
N LYS A 8 3.97 -1.08 -8.66
CA LYS A 8 4.78 -0.29 -9.60
C LYS A 8 4.09 1.02 -9.99
N ASN A 9 2.77 1.02 -10.11
CA ASN A 9 1.97 2.17 -10.52
C ASN A 9 0.67 2.30 -9.70
N SER A 10 0.05 3.47 -9.77
CA SER A 10 -1.18 3.77 -9.02
C SER A 10 -2.44 3.12 -9.58
N THR A 11 -2.44 2.74 -10.86
CA THR A 11 -3.59 2.13 -11.52
C THR A 11 -3.82 0.73 -10.97
N ASP A 12 -2.78 -0.11 -10.99
CA ASP A 12 -2.83 -1.48 -10.45
C ASP A 12 -3.18 -1.48 -8.96
N MET A 13 -2.64 -0.52 -8.21
CA MET A 13 -2.96 -0.32 -6.80
C MET A 13 -4.44 0.00 -6.60
N ALA A 14 -4.99 0.90 -7.41
CA ALA A 14 -6.38 1.31 -7.32
C ALA A 14 -7.33 0.16 -7.71
N ASP A 15 -6.99 -0.62 -8.73
CA ASP A 15 -7.81 -1.75 -9.18
C ASP A 15 -7.80 -2.88 -8.14
N PHE A 16 -6.65 -3.15 -7.51
CA PHE A 16 -6.59 -4.06 -6.37
C PHE A 16 -7.51 -3.63 -5.22
N ALA A 17 -7.52 -2.34 -4.89
CA ALA A 17 -8.38 -1.80 -3.83
C ALA A 17 -9.88 -1.88 -4.19
N LYS A 18 -10.25 -1.61 -5.44
CA LYS A 18 -11.62 -1.77 -5.93
C LYS A 18 -12.07 -3.23 -5.84
N HIS A 19 -11.24 -4.18 -6.27
CA HIS A 19 -11.54 -5.60 -6.13
C HIS A 19 -11.73 -5.99 -4.67
N PHE A 20 -10.87 -5.51 -3.76
CA PHE A 20 -11.03 -5.75 -2.33
C PHE A 20 -12.38 -5.27 -1.79
N LYS A 21 -12.80 -4.05 -2.16
CA LYS A 21 -14.12 -3.51 -1.79
C LYS A 21 -15.27 -4.36 -2.32
N ALA A 22 -15.15 -4.91 -3.52
CA ALA A 22 -16.18 -5.74 -4.14
C ALA A 22 -16.37 -7.12 -3.46
N LEU A 23 -15.35 -7.63 -2.74
CA LEU A 23 -15.41 -8.97 -2.14
C LEU A 23 -16.43 -9.10 -1.01
N LYS A 24 -16.61 -8.06 -0.18
CA LYS A 24 -17.53 -8.07 0.97
C LYS A 24 -18.08 -6.66 1.21
N LYS A 25 -19.37 -6.56 1.60
CA LYS A 25 -20.02 -5.27 1.87
C LYS A 25 -19.30 -4.41 2.92
N ASN A 26 -18.65 -5.04 3.91
CA ASN A 26 -17.95 -4.33 4.98
C ASN A 26 -16.49 -3.98 4.63
N ASN A 27 -16.04 -4.28 3.41
CA ASN A 27 -14.72 -3.89 2.95
C ASN A 27 -14.77 -2.47 2.40
N TRP A 28 -13.78 -1.67 2.78
CA TRP A 28 -13.61 -0.32 2.27
C TRP A 28 -12.12 0.01 2.21
N TYR A 29 -11.82 1.12 1.55
CA TYR A 29 -10.45 1.57 1.41
C TYR A 29 -10.35 3.09 1.45
N ILE A 30 -9.22 3.59 1.93
CA ILE A 30 -8.90 5.02 1.98
C ILE A 30 -7.70 5.28 1.07
N ARG A 31 -7.84 6.25 0.15
CA ARG A 31 -6.68 6.79 -0.58
C ARG A 31 -5.97 7.81 0.29
N THR A 32 -4.66 7.68 0.42
CA THR A 32 -3.85 8.56 1.26
C THR A 32 -2.41 8.61 0.72
N THR A 33 -1.51 9.24 1.46
CA THR A 33 -0.07 9.15 1.27
C THR A 33 0.58 8.56 2.52
N LEU A 34 1.59 7.73 2.34
CA LEU A 34 2.36 7.14 3.44
C LEU A 34 3.85 7.18 3.11
N ILE A 35 4.68 7.26 4.14
CA ILE A 35 6.14 7.08 4.02
C ILE A 35 6.39 5.66 3.50
N CYS A 36 7.27 5.55 2.50
CA CYS A 36 7.65 4.26 1.97
C CYS A 36 8.71 3.61 2.85
N ASP A 37 8.62 2.30 3.07
CA ASP A 37 9.49 1.61 4.03
C ASP A 37 10.99 1.64 3.63
N HIS A 38 11.33 1.77 2.34
CA HIS A 38 12.72 1.92 1.88
C HIS A 38 13.27 3.38 1.89
N VAL A 39 12.41 4.41 1.98
CA VAL A 39 12.83 5.83 1.97
C VAL A 39 12.05 6.57 3.05
N LEU A 40 12.75 6.88 4.14
CA LEU A 40 12.17 7.48 5.35
C LEU A 40 11.65 8.93 5.15
N ASN A 41 12.00 9.59 4.05
CA ASN A 41 11.66 11.00 3.79
C ASN A 41 10.78 11.22 2.54
N GLU A 42 10.17 10.17 1.97
CA GLU A 42 9.35 10.32 0.75
C GLU A 42 7.93 9.75 0.96
N ASN A 43 6.95 10.65 0.98
CA ASN A 43 5.53 10.30 0.99
C ASN A 43 5.11 9.81 -0.40
N ARG A 44 4.61 8.58 -0.47
CA ARG A 44 4.14 7.96 -1.72
C ARG A 44 2.64 7.74 -1.68
N LYS A 45 2.03 7.69 -2.86
CA LYS A 45 0.60 7.37 -2.98
C LYS A 45 0.35 6.00 -2.35
N ALA A 46 -0.66 5.94 -1.51
CA ALA A 46 -0.98 4.76 -0.73
C ALA A 46 -2.49 4.54 -0.67
N ILE A 47 -2.87 3.31 -0.38
CA ILE A 47 -4.25 2.94 -0.06
C ILE A 47 -4.25 2.07 1.19
N ILE A 48 -5.11 2.39 2.14
CA ILE A 48 -5.35 1.55 3.32
C ILE A 48 -6.59 0.72 3.03
N LEU A 49 -6.47 -0.60 3.13
CA LEU A 49 -7.59 -1.53 3.05
C LEU A 49 -8.07 -1.85 4.45
N ALA A 50 -9.38 -1.75 4.68
CA ALA A 50 -10.01 -2.01 5.96
C ALA A 50 -11.30 -2.84 5.80
N THR A 51 -11.61 -3.61 6.82
CA THR A 51 -12.87 -4.35 6.94
C THR A 51 -13.51 -3.99 8.26
N GLY A 52 -14.69 -3.38 8.25
CA GLY A 52 -15.27 -2.76 9.45
C GLY A 52 -14.30 -1.71 10.01
N GLU A 53 -13.96 -1.80 11.28
CA GLU A 53 -13.04 -0.85 11.94
C GLU A 53 -11.58 -1.35 11.96
N THR A 54 -11.28 -2.47 11.30
CA THR A 54 -9.94 -3.09 11.33
C THR A 54 -9.17 -2.81 10.04
N ILE A 55 -7.96 -2.26 10.18
CA ILE A 55 -7.02 -2.11 9.06
C ILE A 55 -6.45 -3.49 8.68
N MET A 56 -6.74 -3.91 7.46
CA MET A 56 -6.33 -5.20 6.93
C MET A 56 -4.94 -5.15 6.32
N GLN A 57 -4.68 -4.16 5.47
CA GLN A 57 -3.45 -4.10 4.68
C GLN A 57 -3.16 -2.69 4.16
N ARG A 58 -1.88 -2.34 4.07
CA ARG A 58 -1.41 -1.10 3.42
C ARG A 58 -0.95 -1.40 2.00
N LEU A 59 -1.31 -0.55 1.06
CA LEU A 59 -0.83 -0.57 -0.32
C LEU A 59 -0.01 0.68 -0.56
N ILE A 60 1.17 0.58 -1.17
CA ILE A 60 2.03 1.75 -1.47
C ILE A 60 2.55 1.65 -2.91
N THR A 61 2.55 2.77 -3.63
CA THR A 61 3.20 2.82 -4.94
C THR A 61 4.70 3.03 -4.78
N CYS A 62 5.49 2.00 -5.05
CA CYS A 62 6.94 2.11 -5.07
C CYS A 62 7.52 1.08 -6.04
N LYS A 63 8.27 1.54 -7.05
CA LYS A 63 8.92 0.67 -8.03
C LYS A 63 9.99 -0.21 -7.37
N VAL A 64 10.82 0.38 -6.50
CA VAL A 64 11.91 -0.30 -5.80
C VAL A 64 11.38 -1.37 -4.85
N CYS A 65 10.47 -1.03 -3.93
CA CYS A 65 9.86 -2.00 -3.02
C CYS A 65 8.96 -3.03 -3.74
N ASN A 66 8.44 -2.72 -4.92
CA ASN A 66 7.71 -3.71 -5.72
C ASN A 66 8.64 -4.80 -6.27
N GLU A 67 9.88 -4.46 -6.61
CA GLU A 67 10.87 -5.41 -7.14
C GLU A 67 11.64 -6.15 -6.04
N HIS A 68 11.99 -5.45 -4.96
CA HIS A 68 12.87 -5.96 -3.91
C HIS A 68 12.16 -6.25 -2.57
N GLY A 69 10.88 -5.91 -2.44
CA GLY A 69 10.12 -6.06 -1.20
C GLY A 69 10.61 -5.13 -0.08
N ASN A 70 10.42 -5.56 1.17
CA ASN A 70 10.89 -4.87 2.39
C ASN A 70 12.38 -5.08 2.68
N ALA A 71 13.09 -5.85 1.85
CA ALA A 71 14.49 -6.21 2.08
C ALA A 71 15.48 -5.13 1.61
N VAL A 72 14.98 -3.98 1.12
CA VAL A 72 15.83 -2.87 0.71
C VAL A 72 16.31 -2.15 1.96
N GLU A 73 17.62 -2.15 2.20
CA GLU A 73 18.21 -1.35 3.26
C GLU A 73 17.78 0.12 3.07
N PRO A 74 17.27 0.79 4.13
CA PRO A 74 16.82 2.16 4.00
C PRO A 74 18.00 3.03 3.58
N ILE A 75 17.86 3.72 2.45
CA ILE A 75 18.86 4.68 1.99
C ILE A 75 18.83 5.85 2.98
N LYS A 76 19.73 5.84 3.96
CA LYS A 76 20.02 7.00 4.81
C LYS A 76 20.77 8.01 3.95
N LYS A 77 20.10 9.11 3.58
CA LYS A 77 20.77 10.29 3.03
C LYS A 77 21.48 11.04 4.14
#